data_AF-A0A2W6C2Z4-F1
#
_entry.id   AF-A0A2W6C2Z4-F1
#
_cell.length_a   1.000
_cell.length_b   1.000
_cell.length_c   1.000
_cell.angle_alpha   90.00
_cell.angle_beta   90.00
_cell.angle_gamma   90.00
#
_symmetry.space_group_name_H-M   'P 1'
#
loop_
_entity.id
_entity.type
_entity.pdbx_description
1 polymer ?
#
loop_
_entity_poly.entity_id
_entity_poly.type
_entity_poly.pdbx_seq_one_letter_code
_entity_poly.pdbx_strand_id
1 'polypeptide(L)'
;MPTTRPRHFVTETDDLAAALDAAARRWPNLSRPQLLVRLALVGDRAAQQASEERRHRRLAAVRRHSGILTGAYGPDHLDQLRQSGQHDRP
;
A
#
# COMPACT_ATOMS: atom_id res chain seq x y z
N MET A 1 -20.11 -29.36 -9.38
CA MET A 1 -20.01 -27.88 -9.48
C MET A 1 -18.55 -27.49 -9.29
N PRO A 2 -17.80 -27.19 -10.37
CA PRO A 2 -16.45 -26.67 -10.24
C PRO A 2 -16.56 -25.20 -9.81
N THR A 3 -15.95 -24.84 -8.69
CA THR A 3 -15.77 -23.43 -8.33
C THR A 3 -14.56 -22.91 -9.11
N THR A 4 -14.66 -21.70 -9.70
CA THR A 4 -13.59 -21.11 -10.52
C THR A 4 -12.32 -20.81 -9.73
N ARG A 5 -12.42 -20.70 -8.39
CA ARG A 5 -11.30 -20.39 -7.51
C ARG A 5 -10.83 -21.63 -6.76
N PRO A 6 -9.51 -21.79 -6.55
CA PRO A 6 -8.96 -22.91 -5.80
C PRO A 6 -9.47 -22.91 -4.36
N ARG A 7 -9.64 -24.12 -3.80
CA ARG A 7 -10.00 -24.29 -2.40
C ARG A 7 -8.75 -24.16 -1.54
N HIS A 8 -8.82 -23.34 -0.50
CA HIS A 8 -7.76 -23.20 0.49
C HIS A 8 -8.11 -24.04 1.73
N PHE A 9 -7.24 -24.99 2.06
CA PHE A 9 -7.30 -25.72 3.32
C PHE A 9 -6.38 -25.05 4.32
N VAL A 10 -6.92 -24.72 5.50
CA VAL A 10 -6.19 -24.05 6.57
C VAL A 10 -6.27 -24.93 7.80
N THR A 11 -5.12 -25.22 8.39
CA THR A 11 -5.03 -25.86 9.70
C THR A 11 -5.01 -24.75 10.75
N GLU A 12 -5.88 -24.88 11.75
CA GLU A 12 -5.95 -23.92 12.83
C GLU A 12 -4.75 -24.11 13.77
N THR A 13 -3.93 -23.06 13.90
CA THR A 13 -2.89 -22.96 14.93
C THR A 13 -3.46 -22.27 16.16
N ASP A 14 -2.78 -22.37 17.31
CA ASP A 14 -3.23 -21.71 18.55
C ASP A 14 -3.42 -20.20 18.38
N ASP A 15 -2.51 -19.54 17.65
CA ASP A 15 -2.62 -18.11 17.33
C ASP A 15 -3.85 -17.80 16.46
N LEU A 16 -4.12 -18.66 15.45
CA LEU A 16 -5.30 -18.50 14.61
C LEU A 16 -6.59 -18.74 15.41
N ALA A 17 -6.58 -19.70 16.34
CA ALA A 17 -7.69 -19.97 17.23
C ALA A 17 -8.03 -18.75 18.10
N ALA A 18 -7.01 -18.16 18.74
CA ALA A 18 -7.16 -16.97 19.57
C ALA A 18 -7.68 -15.76 18.75
N ALA A 19 -7.18 -15.59 17.52
CA ALA A 19 -7.64 -14.53 16.63
C ALA A 19 -9.11 -14.72 16.22
N LEU A 20 -9.52 -15.96 15.90
CA LEU A 20 -10.89 -16.29 15.56
C LEU A 20 -11.84 -16.12 16.76
N ASP A 21 -11.41 -16.45 17.97
CA ASP A 21 -12.22 -16.25 19.18
C ASP A 21 -12.41 -14.76 19.49
N ALA A 22 -11.37 -13.94 19.27
CA ALA A 22 -11.49 -12.49 19.33
C ALA A 22 -12.44 -11.94 18.26
N ALA A 23 -12.37 -12.48 17.05
CA ALA A 23 -13.27 -12.11 15.96
C ALA A 23 -14.72 -12.53 16.24
N ALA A 24 -14.95 -13.68 16.88
CA ALA A 24 -16.28 -14.15 17.27
C ALA A 24 -16.95 -13.21 18.28
N ARG A 25 -16.20 -12.61 19.21
CA ARG A 25 -16.73 -11.56 20.10
C ARG A 25 -17.21 -10.33 19.33
N ARG A 26 -16.54 -10.00 18.21
CA ARG A 26 -16.89 -8.85 17.36
C ARG A 26 -18.01 -9.16 16.38
N TRP A 27 -18.09 -10.41 15.91
CA TRP A 27 -19.07 -10.90 14.94
C TRP A 27 -19.65 -12.24 15.39
N PRO A 28 -20.56 -12.23 16.38
CA PRO A 28 -21.04 -13.46 17.03
C PRO A 28 -21.86 -14.38 16.13
N ASN A 29 -22.40 -13.86 15.02
CA ASN A 29 -23.28 -14.60 14.11
C ASN A 29 -22.51 -15.29 12.96
N LEU A 30 -21.17 -15.27 12.96
CA LEU A 30 -20.35 -15.84 11.90
C LEU A 30 -19.69 -17.14 12.35
N SER A 31 -19.68 -18.14 11.47
CA SER A 31 -18.93 -19.37 11.68
C SER A 31 -17.42 -19.14 11.54
N ARG A 32 -16.59 -20.04 12.08
CA ARG A 32 -15.12 -19.91 12.02
C ARG A 32 -14.58 -19.68 10.60
N PRO A 33 -15.02 -20.42 9.55
CA PRO A 33 -14.57 -20.13 8.18
C PRO A 33 -14.99 -18.74 7.68
N GLN A 34 -16.19 -18.28 8.06
CA GLN A 34 -16.66 -16.93 7.70
C GLN A 34 -15.86 -15.84 8.42
N LEU A 35 -15.48 -16.07 9.68
CA LEU A 35 -14.58 -15.20 10.44
C LEU A 35 -13.20 -15.13 9.78
N LEU A 36 -12.65 -16.28 9.33
CA LEU A 36 -11.37 -16.32 8.63
C LEU A 36 -11.39 -15.48 7.35
N VAL A 37 -12.44 -15.64 6.53
CA VAL A 37 -12.64 -14.79 5.34
C VAL A 37 -12.76 -13.32 5.73
N ARG A 38 -13.52 -13.01 6.77
CA ARG A 38 -13.73 -11.62 7.20
C ARG A 38 -12.44 -10.97 7.72
N LEU A 39 -11.64 -11.70 8.49
CA LEU A 39 -10.33 -11.27 8.97
C LEU A 39 -9.37 -11.03 7.81
N ALA A 40 -9.31 -11.93 6.82
CA ALA A 40 -8.47 -11.75 5.64
C ALA A 40 -8.83 -10.45 4.87
N LEU A 41 -10.12 -10.20 4.67
CA LEU A 41 -10.59 -8.99 3.97
C LEU A 41 -10.39 -7.70 4.77
N VAL A 42 -10.52 -7.76 6.10
CA VAL A 42 -10.21 -6.61 6.97
C VAL A 42 -8.71 -6.34 6.97
N GLY A 43 -7.89 -7.39 7.04
CA GLY A 43 -6.44 -7.32 6.98
C GLY A 43 -5.93 -6.73 5.67
N ASP A 44 -6.49 -7.15 4.53
CA ASP A 44 -6.17 -6.59 3.21
C ASP A 44 -6.47 -5.08 3.15
N ARG A 45 -7.66 -4.65 3.59
CA ARG A 45 -8.00 -3.22 3.65
C ARG A 45 -7.04 -2.43 4.55
N ALA A 46 -6.73 -2.97 5.74
CA ALA A 46 -5.79 -2.32 6.65
C ALA A 46 -4.37 -2.22 6.04
N ALA A 47 -3.91 -3.25 5.33
CA ALA A 47 -2.62 -3.27 4.65
C ALA A 47 -2.58 -2.27 3.48
N GLN A 48 -3.66 -2.16 2.70
CA GLN A 48 -3.80 -1.18 1.62
C GLN A 48 -3.77 0.24 2.16
N GLN A 49 -4.53 0.53 3.22
CA GLN A 49 -4.53 1.84 3.86
C GLN A 49 -3.14 2.19 4.42
N ALA A 50 -2.46 1.25 5.07
CA ALA A 50 -1.10 1.47 5.55
C ALA A 50 -0.11 1.69 4.39
N SER A 51 -0.32 1.05 3.24
CA SER A 51 0.50 1.24 2.04
C SER A 51 0.29 2.62 1.43
N GLU A 52 -0.96 3.07 1.29
CA GLU A 52 -1.27 4.42 0.81
C GLU A 52 -0.75 5.49 1.77
N GLU A 53 -0.86 5.27 3.08
CA GLU A 53 -0.28 6.16 4.10
C GLU A 53 1.25 6.24 3.97
N ARG A 54 1.93 5.09 3.79
CA ARG A 54 3.39 5.05 3.52
C ARG A 54 3.73 5.78 2.22
N ARG A 55 2.94 5.60 1.17
CA ARG A 55 3.12 6.27 -0.13
C ARG A 55 2.92 7.78 0.00
N HIS A 56 1.89 8.22 0.72
CA HIS A 56 1.61 9.62 1.02
C HIS A 56 2.74 10.23 1.84
N ARG A 57 3.25 9.54 2.86
CA ARG A 57 4.43 10.00 3.63
C ARG A 57 5.68 10.09 2.76
N ARG A 58 5.92 9.11 1.89
CA ARG A 58 7.04 9.12 0.93
C ARG A 58 6.91 10.30 -0.04
N LEU A 59 5.72 10.51 -0.63
CA LEU A 59 5.46 11.63 -1.53
C LEU A 59 5.55 12.99 -0.81
N ALA A 60 5.09 13.07 0.43
CA ALA A 60 5.22 14.28 1.25
C ALA A 60 6.69 14.56 1.61
N ALA A 61 7.49 13.52 1.89
CA ALA A 61 8.92 13.66 2.08
C ALA A 61 9.61 14.13 0.79
N VAL A 62 9.31 13.51 -0.36
CA VAL A 62 9.82 13.94 -1.67
C VAL A 62 9.44 15.40 -1.96
N ARG A 63 8.18 15.82 -1.74
CA ARG A 63 7.74 17.21 -1.93
C ARG A 63 8.44 18.19 -0.99
N ARG A 64 8.64 17.83 0.28
CA ARG A 64 9.38 18.65 1.24
C ARG A 64 10.83 18.85 0.82
N HIS A 65 11.48 17.82 0.27
CA HIS A 65 12.86 17.93 -0.20
C HIS A 65 12.97 18.58 -1.60
N SER A 66 11.99 18.40 -2.48
CA SER A 66 11.97 19.05 -3.80
C SER A 66 11.67 20.56 -3.72
N GLY A 67 10.94 21.00 -2.69
CA GLY A 67 10.72 22.43 -2.40
C GLY A 67 12.00 23.18 -1.99
N ILE A 68 12.96 22.48 -1.40
CA ILE A 68 14.26 23.06 -0.99
C ILE A 68 15.19 23.23 -2.21
N LEU A 69 15.12 22.30 -3.17
CA LEU A 69 15.93 22.36 -4.40
C LEU A 69 15.32 23.25 -5.50
N THR A 70 14.00 23.47 -5.51
CA THR A 70 13.36 24.36 -6.51
C THR A 70 13.59 25.84 -6.25
N GLY A 71 13.99 26.24 -5.04
CA GLY A 71 14.51 27.58 -4.77
C GLY A 71 15.99 27.79 -5.12
N ALA A 72 16.72 26.71 -5.42
CA ALA A 72 18.16 26.75 -5.72
C ALA A 72 18.47 26.87 -7.21
N TYR A 73 17.51 26.56 -8.08
CA TYR A 73 17.63 26.73 -9.53
C TYR A 73 16.87 27.98 -9.94
N GLY A 74 17.62 29.02 -10.32
CA GLY A 74 17.04 30.27 -10.84
C GLY A 74 16.15 30.01 -12.06
N PRO A 75 15.21 30.93 -12.37
CA PRO A 75 14.19 30.74 -13.40
C PRO A 75 14.75 30.35 -14.78
N ASP A 76 15.98 30.76 -15.08
CA ASP A 76 16.63 30.52 -16.38
C ASP A 76 17.44 29.20 -16.44
N HIS A 77 17.47 28.40 -15.37
CA HIS A 77 18.28 27.18 -15.31
C HIS A 77 17.79 26.08 -16.27
N LEU A 78 16.47 25.99 -16.49
CA LEU A 78 15.90 25.04 -17.44
C LEU A 78 16.11 25.47 -18.90
N ASP A 79 16.24 26.77 -19.15
CA ASP A 79 16.49 27.30 -20.50
C ASP A 79 17.97 27.17 -20.88
N GLN A 80 18.89 27.33 -19.92
CA GLN A 80 20.31 27.03 -20.14
C GLN A 80 20.57 25.55 -20.47
N LEU A 81 19.87 24.62 -19.79
CA LEU A 81 20.00 23.18 -20.06
C LEU A 81 19.44 22.78 -21.44
N ARG A 82 18.40 23.47 -21.94
CA ARG A 82 17.88 23.24 -23.30
C ARG A 82 18.83 23.79 -24.36
N GLN A 83 19.47 24.93 -24.13
CA GLN A 83 20.43 25.51 -25.06
C GLN A 83 21.72 24.68 -25.18
N SER A 84 22.19 24.08 -24.08
CA SER A 84 23.37 23.19 -24.11
C SER A 84 23.12 21.85 -24.83
N GLY A 85 21.87 21.40 -24.94
CA GLY A 85 21.50 20.17 -25.65
C GLY A 85 21.37 20.32 -27.16
N GLN A 86 21.46 21.54 -27.70
CA GLN A 86 21.27 21.82 -29.13
C GLN A 86 22.57 22.17 -29.87
N HIS A 87 23.70 22.22 -29.17
CA HIS A 87 25.01 22.52 -29.75
C HIS A 87 25.90 21.29 -29.99
N ASP A 88 25.40 20.08 -29.71
CA ASP A 88 26.15 18.84 -29.93
C ASP A 88 25.38 17.87 -30.85
N ARG A 89 25.36 18.21 -32.13
CA ARG A 89 25.19 17.23 -33.22
C ARG A 89 26.13 17.62 -34.36
N PRO A 90 27.17 16.83 -34.67
CA PRO A 90 27.87 16.91 -35.94
C PRO A 90 26.98 16.41 -37.09
#